data_AF-A0A933REX6-F1
#
_entry.id   AF-A0A933REX6-F1
#
_cell.length_a   1.000
_cell.length_b   1.000
_cell.length_c   1.000
_cell.angle_alpha   90.00
_cell.angle_beta   90.00
_cell.angle_gamma   90.00
#
_symmetry.space_group_name_H-M   'P 1'
#
loop_
_entity.id
_entity.type
_entity.pdbx_description
1 polymer ?
#
loop_
_entity_poly.entity_id
_entity_poly.type
_entity_poly.pdbx_seq_one_letter_code
_entity_poly.pdbx_strand_id
1 'polypeptide(L)'
;MGLGFAGEAAHIREVGHLSTADIARATGADESTVRAWLNETRSPSGERAERLVELSALVERLARVIQADYIPVWLRKPNAMLDDEKPIDLVATADYRKVSRVVAALEGTWFRHIPAGGDVHYEPPDPADNRWQRGSVVEGLYFGREEATVWAEWYRFLAEAGVPPMAGLPRDLWRWEVELTVADLSDASRLARVGLPVPKPGRFQWPMFQVVGEHLWRDGWDGLLAPSAARPDHLVLCVFREERVVLGTRPVPPPTLHEFPPPVPQGMTT
;
A
#
# COMPACT_ATOMS: atom_id res chain seq x y z
N MET A 1 -20.56 24.67 18.22
CA MET A 1 -19.64 23.69 17.62
C MET A 1 -19.81 23.51 16.09
N GLY A 2 -20.53 24.38 15.36
CA GLY A 2 -20.85 24.16 13.93
C GLY A 2 -19.91 24.77 12.88
N LEU A 3 -18.90 25.57 13.29
CA LEU A 3 -18.00 26.28 12.36
C LEU A 3 -16.90 25.39 11.76
N GLY A 4 -16.46 24.33 12.47
CA GLY A 4 -15.41 23.43 11.96
C GLY A 4 -15.85 22.63 10.72
N PHE A 5 -17.06 22.07 10.74
CA PHE A 5 -17.56 21.24 9.64
C PHE A 5 -17.84 22.00 8.33
N ALA A 6 -18.17 23.30 8.39
CA ALA A 6 -18.28 24.11 7.17
C ALA A 6 -16.90 24.33 6.53
N GLY A 7 -15.86 24.50 7.35
CA GLY A 7 -14.46 24.52 6.92
C GLY A 7 -14.04 23.24 6.21
N GLU A 8 -14.50 22.07 6.66
CA GLU A 8 -14.21 20.79 5.99
C GLU A 8 -14.73 20.74 4.54
N ALA A 9 -15.94 21.26 4.27
CA ALA A 9 -16.48 21.28 2.91
C ALA A 9 -15.66 22.19 1.98
N ALA A 10 -15.20 23.33 2.49
CA ALA A 10 -14.31 24.23 1.74
C ALA A 10 -12.94 23.58 1.52
N HIS A 11 -12.38 22.93 2.54
CA HIS A 11 -11.11 22.23 2.47
C HIS A 11 -11.10 21.12 1.41
N ILE A 12 -12.16 20.30 1.37
CA ILE A 12 -12.34 19.25 0.35
C ILE A 12 -12.29 19.82 -1.08
N ARG A 13 -12.88 21.01 -1.31
CA ARG A 13 -12.80 21.68 -2.62
C ARG A 13 -11.40 22.18 -2.93
N GLU A 14 -10.74 22.78 -1.95
CA GLU A 14 -9.42 23.39 -2.13
C GLU A 14 -8.32 22.35 -2.34
N VAL A 15 -8.31 21.28 -1.53
CA VAL A 15 -7.26 20.25 -1.57
C VAL A 15 -7.59 19.14 -2.57
N GLY A 16 -8.85 18.71 -2.60
CA GLY A 16 -9.27 17.56 -3.41
C GLY A 16 -9.83 17.91 -4.78
N HIS A 17 -10.09 19.20 -5.03
CA HIS A 17 -10.76 19.68 -6.24
C HIS A 17 -12.12 19.02 -6.50
N LEU A 18 -12.77 18.53 -5.44
CA LEU A 18 -14.10 17.90 -5.54
C LEU A 18 -15.15 18.94 -5.91
N SER A 19 -16.08 18.54 -6.77
CA SER A 19 -17.24 19.37 -7.12
C SER A 19 -18.29 19.36 -6.00
N THR A 20 -19.23 20.30 -6.03
CA THR A 20 -20.43 20.25 -5.17
C THR A 20 -21.17 18.92 -5.31
N ALA A 21 -21.25 18.39 -6.54
CA ALA A 21 -21.88 17.11 -6.82
C ALA A 21 -21.14 15.93 -6.18
N ASP A 22 -19.80 15.98 -6.10
CA ASP A 22 -19.00 14.96 -5.41
C ASP A 22 -19.28 14.93 -3.92
N ILE A 23 -19.23 16.10 -3.29
CA ILE A 23 -19.49 16.23 -1.85
C ILE A 23 -20.93 15.79 -1.53
N ALA A 24 -21.89 16.16 -2.39
CA ALA A 24 -23.28 15.73 -2.27
C ALA A 24 -23.41 14.20 -2.32
N ARG A 25 -22.77 13.57 -3.31
CA ARG A 25 -22.78 12.12 -3.50
C ARG A 25 -22.17 11.38 -2.31
N ALA A 26 -20.99 11.81 -1.85
CA ALA A 26 -20.27 11.18 -0.74
C ALA A 26 -20.97 11.34 0.63
N THR A 27 -21.77 12.40 0.81
CA THR A 27 -22.45 12.67 2.09
C THR A 27 -23.93 12.30 2.10
N GLY A 28 -24.51 11.93 0.95
CA GLY A 28 -25.94 11.69 0.80
C GLY A 28 -26.79 12.97 0.93
N ALA A 29 -26.18 14.15 0.80
CA ALA A 29 -26.88 15.42 0.79
C ALA A 29 -27.26 15.84 -0.63
N ASP A 30 -28.23 16.73 -0.77
CA ASP A 30 -28.51 17.41 -2.02
C ASP A 30 -27.50 18.54 -2.30
N GLU A 31 -27.27 18.86 -3.57
CA GLU A 31 -26.31 19.89 -3.96
C GLU A 31 -26.66 21.28 -3.39
N SER A 32 -27.94 21.63 -3.21
CA SER A 32 -28.33 22.89 -2.58
C SER A 32 -27.89 22.96 -1.12
N THR A 33 -28.02 21.87 -0.37
CA THR A 33 -27.52 21.78 1.00
C THR A 33 -25.99 21.91 1.04
N VAL A 34 -25.26 21.28 0.12
CA VAL A 34 -23.80 21.42 0.04
C VAL A 34 -23.39 22.85 -0.30
N ARG A 35 -24.07 23.52 -1.25
CA ARG A 35 -23.85 24.95 -1.53
C ARG A 35 -24.08 25.81 -0.30
N ALA A 36 -25.11 25.51 0.50
CA ALA A 36 -25.39 26.22 1.74
C ALA A 36 -24.28 26.04 2.79
N TRP A 37 -23.66 24.85 2.86
CA TRP A 37 -22.48 24.59 3.69
C TRP A 37 -21.25 25.36 3.23
N LEU A 38 -20.97 25.33 1.92
CA LEU A 38 -19.84 26.05 1.30
C LEU A 38 -19.94 27.57 1.47
N ASN A 39 -21.17 28.11 1.53
CA ASN A 39 -21.42 29.52 1.78
C ASN A 39 -21.56 29.85 3.28
N GLU A 40 -21.30 28.89 4.17
CA GLU A 40 -21.42 29.03 5.64
C GLU A 40 -22.81 29.44 6.14
N THR A 41 -23.84 29.36 5.30
CA THR A 41 -25.23 29.68 5.64
C THR A 41 -25.94 28.57 6.41
N ARG A 42 -25.37 27.36 6.41
CA ARG A 42 -25.83 26.18 7.15
C ARG A 42 -24.62 25.33 7.55
N SER A 43 -24.72 24.61 8.66
CA SER A 43 -23.71 23.61 9.05
C SER A 43 -24.20 22.18 8.77
N PRO A 44 -23.30 21.25 8.40
CA PRO A 44 -23.57 19.82 8.41
C PRO A 44 -23.93 19.32 9.82
N SER A 45 -24.76 18.29 9.92
CA SER A 45 -25.10 17.64 11.19
C SER A 45 -25.42 16.16 11.01
N GLY A 46 -25.34 15.39 12.11
CA GLY A 46 -25.61 13.95 12.13
C GLY A 46 -24.68 13.16 11.20
N GLU A 47 -25.19 12.12 10.58
CA GLU A 47 -24.43 11.26 9.66
C GLU A 47 -23.76 12.07 8.53
N ARG A 48 -24.40 13.13 8.02
CA ARG A 48 -23.82 13.97 6.96
C ARG A 48 -22.53 14.67 7.40
N ALA A 49 -22.47 15.08 8.67
CA ALA A 49 -21.24 15.67 9.22
C ALA A 49 -20.14 14.63 9.37
N GLU A 50 -20.48 13.41 9.78
CA GLU A 50 -19.53 12.29 9.86
C GLU A 50 -18.95 11.92 8.49
N ARG A 51 -19.82 11.74 7.48
CA ARG A 51 -19.38 11.45 6.09
C ARG A 51 -18.52 12.57 5.52
N LEU A 52 -18.80 13.83 5.87
CA LEU A 52 -18.01 14.96 5.41
C LEU A 52 -16.60 14.95 6.01
N VAL A 53 -16.46 14.67 7.31
CA VAL A 53 -15.14 14.54 7.96
C VAL A 53 -14.36 13.37 7.40
N GLU A 54 -15.02 12.23 7.21
CA GLU A 54 -14.41 11.06 6.56
C GLU A 54 -13.92 11.38 5.15
N LEU A 55 -14.73 12.03 4.33
CA LEU A 55 -14.33 12.45 2.99
C LEU A 55 -13.13 13.40 3.04
N SER A 56 -13.14 14.37 3.96
CA SER A 56 -12.04 15.32 4.15
C SER A 56 -10.74 14.60 4.49
N ALA A 57 -10.78 13.68 5.47
CA ALA A 57 -9.63 12.88 5.85
C ALA A 57 -9.09 12.00 4.70
N LEU A 58 -9.95 11.46 3.83
CA LEU A 58 -9.52 10.74 2.64
C LEU A 58 -8.86 11.65 1.61
N VAL A 59 -9.45 12.81 1.36
CA VAL A 59 -8.95 13.78 0.38
C VAL A 59 -7.56 14.27 0.80
N GLU A 60 -7.35 14.62 2.07
CA GLU A 60 -6.04 15.00 2.58
C GLU A 60 -4.98 13.92 2.35
N ARG A 61 -5.36 12.67 2.59
CA ARG A 61 -4.48 11.52 2.47
C ARG A 61 -4.16 11.21 1.01
N LEU A 62 -5.17 11.22 0.15
CA LEU A 62 -5.02 11.05 -1.30
C LEU A 62 -4.16 12.13 -1.91
N ALA A 63 -4.32 13.39 -1.51
CA ALA A 63 -3.52 14.51 -2.01
C ALA A 63 -2.02 14.39 -1.71
N ARG A 64 -1.63 13.52 -0.77
CA ARG A 64 -0.21 13.22 -0.47
C ARG A 64 0.38 12.14 -1.39
N VAL A 65 -0.45 11.38 -2.10
CA VAL A 65 -0.02 10.18 -2.85
C VAL A 65 -0.47 10.16 -4.31
N ILE A 66 -1.39 11.04 -4.70
CA ILE A 66 -1.82 11.24 -6.09
C ILE A 66 -2.00 12.73 -6.37
N GLN A 67 -1.98 13.11 -7.66
CA GLN A 67 -2.23 14.49 -8.07
C GLN A 67 -3.64 14.95 -7.68
N ALA A 68 -3.75 16.14 -7.10
CA ALA A 68 -5.01 16.70 -6.60
C ALA A 68 -6.14 16.70 -7.66
N ASP A 69 -5.83 17.10 -8.90
CA ASP A 69 -6.79 17.10 -10.02
C ASP A 69 -7.32 15.70 -10.40
N TYR A 70 -6.61 14.64 -10.01
CA TYR A 70 -7.01 13.26 -10.29
C TYR A 70 -7.87 12.65 -9.17
N ILE A 71 -7.89 13.24 -7.98
CA ILE A 71 -8.70 12.75 -6.83
C ILE A 71 -10.18 12.58 -7.20
N PRO A 72 -10.86 13.55 -7.86
CA PRO A 72 -12.26 13.39 -8.24
C PRO A 72 -12.50 12.25 -9.23
N VAL A 73 -11.51 11.93 -10.07
CA VAL A 73 -11.58 10.82 -11.03
C VAL A 73 -11.40 9.50 -10.29
N TRP A 74 -10.38 9.41 -9.43
CA TRP A 74 -10.09 8.21 -8.64
C TRP A 74 -11.28 7.81 -7.76
N LEU A 75 -11.91 8.78 -7.08
CA LEU A 75 -13.08 8.55 -6.23
C LEU A 75 -14.30 8.02 -7.00
N ARG A 76 -14.43 8.35 -8.29
CA ARG A 76 -15.55 7.97 -9.16
C ARG A 76 -15.31 6.69 -9.97
N LYS A 77 -14.06 6.27 -10.11
CA LYS A 77 -13.70 5.08 -10.90
C LYS A 77 -13.95 3.81 -10.06
N PRO A 78 -14.55 2.76 -10.63
CA PRO A 78 -14.53 1.42 -10.04
C PRO A 78 -13.10 1.05 -9.64
N ASN A 79 -12.93 0.60 -8.40
CA ASN A 79 -11.63 0.22 -7.89
C ASN A 79 -11.63 -1.29 -7.59
N ALA A 80 -10.79 -2.04 -8.30
CA ALA A 80 -10.71 -3.49 -8.13
C ALA A 80 -10.30 -3.92 -6.69
N MET A 81 -9.62 -3.06 -5.94
CA MET A 81 -9.29 -3.31 -4.52
C MET A 81 -10.48 -3.15 -3.58
N LEU A 82 -11.58 -2.62 -4.10
CA LEU A 82 -12.86 -2.39 -3.43
C LEU A 82 -13.97 -3.21 -4.10
N ASP A 83 -13.64 -4.39 -4.66
CA ASP A 83 -14.60 -5.27 -5.33
C ASP A 83 -15.36 -4.55 -6.48
N ASP A 84 -14.64 -3.69 -7.22
CA ASP A 84 -15.14 -2.80 -8.29
C ASP A 84 -16.17 -1.75 -7.83
N GLU A 85 -16.32 -1.55 -6.53
CA GLU A 85 -17.10 -0.44 -5.99
C GLU A 85 -16.35 0.88 -6.18
N LYS A 86 -17.12 1.97 -6.27
CA LYS A 86 -16.55 3.32 -6.36
C LYS A 86 -16.25 3.82 -4.96
N PRO A 87 -15.02 4.32 -4.69
CA PRO A 87 -14.66 4.85 -3.39
C PRO A 87 -15.65 5.89 -2.83
N ILE A 88 -16.16 6.78 -3.70
CA ILE A 88 -17.11 7.83 -3.29
C ILE A 88 -18.45 7.28 -2.79
N ASP A 89 -18.88 6.14 -3.33
CA ASP A 89 -20.13 5.50 -2.95
C ASP A 89 -19.95 4.74 -1.63
N LEU A 90 -18.77 4.16 -1.40
CA LEU A 90 -18.42 3.51 -0.14
C LEU A 90 -18.31 4.48 1.04
N VAL A 91 -17.85 5.71 0.80
CA VAL A 91 -17.89 6.76 1.82
C VAL A 91 -19.36 7.04 2.20
N ALA A 92 -20.26 7.15 1.23
CA ALA A 92 -21.67 7.44 1.47
C ALA A 92 -22.40 6.34 2.26
N THR A 93 -22.02 5.07 2.09
CA THR A 93 -22.64 3.92 2.77
C THR A 93 -21.97 3.54 4.10
N ALA A 94 -21.12 4.41 4.64
CA ALA A 94 -20.39 4.20 5.90
C ALA A 94 -19.27 3.16 5.89
N ASP A 95 -18.82 2.76 4.70
CA ASP A 95 -17.74 1.82 4.47
C ASP A 95 -16.37 2.52 4.25
N TYR A 96 -16.22 3.74 4.76
CA TYR A 96 -14.99 4.56 4.72
C TYR A 96 -13.72 3.77 5.05
N ARG A 97 -13.78 2.84 6.01
CA ARG A 97 -12.61 2.04 6.43
C ARG A 97 -12.04 1.19 5.30
N LYS A 98 -12.86 0.72 4.36
CA LYS A 98 -12.38 -0.02 3.18
C LYS A 98 -11.54 0.88 2.29
N VAL A 99 -12.06 2.07 1.95
CA VAL A 99 -11.36 3.08 1.14
C VAL A 99 -10.08 3.54 1.83
N SER A 100 -10.15 3.81 3.12
CA SER A 100 -9.02 4.24 3.96
C SER A 100 -7.85 3.25 3.95
N ARG A 101 -8.12 1.94 3.89
CA ARG A 101 -7.07 0.91 3.76
C ARG A 101 -6.39 0.93 2.40
N VAL A 102 -7.15 1.13 1.33
CA VAL A 102 -6.58 1.29 -0.02
C VAL A 102 -5.69 2.53 -0.06
N VAL A 103 -6.14 3.65 0.50
CA VAL A 103 -5.31 4.86 0.61
C VAL A 103 -4.08 4.63 1.49
N ALA A 104 -4.17 3.84 2.57
CA ALA A 104 -3.01 3.50 3.40
C ALA A 104 -1.97 2.63 2.66
N ALA A 105 -2.42 1.81 1.71
CA ALA A 105 -1.52 1.06 0.85
C ALA A 105 -0.77 1.98 -0.13
N LEU A 106 -1.45 3.03 -0.62
CA LEU A 106 -0.83 4.09 -1.44
C LEU A 106 0.10 4.99 -0.62
N GLU A 107 -0.24 5.26 0.64
CA GLU A 107 0.59 6.01 1.58
C GLU A 107 1.67 5.12 2.18
N GLY A 108 2.72 4.83 1.41
CA GLY A 108 3.74 3.87 1.79
C GLY A 108 5.15 4.42 1.88
N THR A 109 5.63 4.63 3.10
CA THR A 109 7.06 4.45 3.37
C THR A 109 7.34 2.97 3.52
N TRP A 110 8.24 2.45 2.71
CA TRP A 110 8.62 1.05 2.62
C TRP A 110 10.10 0.88 2.90
N PHE A 111 10.50 -0.31 3.34
CA PHE A 111 11.89 -0.59 3.68
C PHE A 111 12.41 -1.77 2.87
N ARG A 112 13.66 -1.67 2.42
CA ARG A 112 14.38 -2.76 1.76
C ARG A 112 15.85 -2.70 2.14
N HIS A 113 16.44 -3.85 2.46
CA HIS A 113 17.88 -3.93 2.65
C HIS A 113 18.60 -4.35 1.35
N ILE A 114 19.87 -3.98 1.21
CA ILE A 114 20.80 -4.51 0.21
C ILE A 114 22.18 -4.74 0.85
N PRO A 115 23.12 -5.47 0.22
CA PRO A 115 24.51 -5.45 0.65
C PRO A 115 25.05 -4.01 0.72
N ALA A 116 25.85 -3.70 1.75
CA ALA A 116 26.29 -2.31 1.96
C ALA A 116 27.13 -1.79 0.78
N GLY A 117 26.89 -0.53 0.39
CA GLY A 117 27.50 0.10 -0.78
C GLY A 117 27.00 -0.45 -2.12
N GLY A 118 26.01 -1.35 -2.10
CA GLY A 118 25.38 -1.89 -3.29
C GLY A 118 24.57 -0.85 -4.06
N ASP A 119 24.40 -1.09 -5.36
CA ASP A 119 23.51 -0.30 -6.19
C ASP A 119 22.04 -0.59 -5.82
N VAL A 120 21.33 0.44 -5.36
CA VAL A 120 19.93 0.36 -4.91
C VAL A 120 18.96 -0.01 -6.02
N HIS A 121 19.35 0.22 -7.28
CA HIS A 121 18.61 -0.17 -8.47
C HIS A 121 19.25 -1.36 -9.19
N TYR A 122 20.17 -2.08 -8.54
CA TYR A 122 20.87 -3.22 -9.15
C TYR A 122 19.87 -4.18 -9.80
N GLU A 123 20.16 -4.54 -11.05
CA GLU A 123 19.37 -5.46 -11.86
C GLU A 123 20.22 -6.71 -12.09
N PRO A 124 19.86 -7.85 -11.49
CA PRO A 124 20.57 -9.09 -11.72
C PRO A 124 20.34 -9.56 -13.17
N PRO A 125 21.36 -10.10 -13.85
CA PRO A 125 21.18 -10.67 -15.19
C PRO A 125 20.21 -11.86 -15.18
N ASP A 126 20.20 -12.61 -14.08
CA ASP A 126 19.30 -13.74 -13.84
C ASP A 126 18.54 -13.49 -12.53
N PRO A 127 17.33 -12.90 -12.58
CA PRO A 127 16.52 -12.69 -11.38
C PRO A 127 16.20 -14.00 -10.68
N ALA A 128 16.28 -14.00 -9.35
CA ALA A 128 15.97 -15.19 -8.56
C ALA A 128 14.45 -15.40 -8.43
N ASP A 129 14.06 -16.66 -8.35
CA ASP A 129 12.71 -17.03 -7.92
C ASP A 129 12.47 -16.60 -6.48
N ASN A 130 11.27 -16.07 -6.23
CA ASN A 130 10.79 -15.73 -4.90
C ASN A 130 9.35 -16.24 -4.73
N ARG A 131 8.74 -15.93 -3.58
CA ARG A 131 7.40 -16.43 -3.24
C ARG A 131 6.34 -16.04 -4.27
N TRP A 132 6.38 -14.81 -4.78
CA TRP A 132 5.32 -14.26 -5.62
C TRP A 132 5.60 -14.31 -7.11
N GLN A 133 6.82 -14.66 -7.52
CA GLN A 133 7.18 -14.70 -8.93
C GLN A 133 8.36 -15.62 -9.18
N ARG A 134 8.40 -16.21 -10.37
CA ARG A 134 9.63 -16.78 -10.92
C ARG A 134 10.42 -15.68 -11.61
N GLY A 135 11.71 -15.62 -11.35
CA GLY A 135 12.56 -14.56 -11.90
C GLY A 135 12.73 -14.65 -13.41
N SER A 136 12.52 -15.84 -13.99
CA SER A 136 12.45 -16.06 -15.44
C SER A 136 11.18 -15.50 -16.09
N VAL A 137 10.16 -15.13 -15.31
CA VAL A 137 8.91 -14.55 -15.81
C VAL A 137 8.90 -13.04 -15.60
N VAL A 138 9.15 -12.60 -14.37
CA VAL A 138 9.23 -11.19 -13.99
C VAL A 138 10.11 -11.06 -12.75
N GLU A 139 10.91 -10.00 -12.64
CA GLU A 139 11.64 -9.73 -11.41
C GLU A 139 10.70 -9.15 -10.34
N GLY A 140 11.02 -9.38 -9.06
CA GLY A 140 10.30 -8.79 -7.94
C GLY A 140 11.22 -8.04 -6.98
N LEU A 141 10.89 -6.79 -6.68
CA LEU A 141 11.46 -6.02 -5.58
C LEU A 141 10.62 -6.23 -4.32
N TYR A 142 11.27 -6.61 -3.22
CA TYR A 142 10.61 -6.92 -1.96
C TYR A 142 10.86 -5.84 -0.93
N PHE A 143 9.77 -5.43 -0.28
CA PHE A 143 9.77 -4.42 0.76
C PHE A 143 8.99 -4.89 1.99
N GLY A 144 9.38 -4.39 3.16
CA GLY A 144 8.60 -4.50 4.39
C GLY A 144 8.00 -3.15 4.77
N ARG A 145 6.80 -3.16 5.35
CA ARG A 145 6.17 -1.91 5.86
C ARG A 145 6.91 -1.34 7.08
N GLU A 146 7.61 -2.21 7.80
CA GLU A 146 8.42 -1.89 8.98
C GLU A 146 9.83 -2.43 8.78
N GLU A 147 10.83 -1.74 9.33
CA GLU A 147 12.22 -2.23 9.37
C GLU A 147 12.31 -3.63 9.99
N ALA A 148 11.60 -3.85 11.10
CA ALA A 148 11.53 -5.13 11.78
C ALA A 148 11.01 -6.26 10.87
N THR A 149 10.10 -5.97 9.93
CA THR A 149 9.61 -6.97 8.97
C THR A 149 10.68 -7.32 7.93
N VAL A 150 11.43 -6.33 7.44
CA VAL A 150 12.55 -6.57 6.52
C VAL A 150 13.61 -7.44 7.17
N TRP A 151 13.97 -7.16 8.42
CA TRP A 151 14.96 -7.96 9.15
C TRP A 151 14.46 -9.36 9.51
N ALA A 152 13.17 -9.53 9.82
CA ALA A 152 12.60 -10.86 10.05
C ALA A 152 12.66 -11.73 8.78
N GLU A 153 12.33 -11.15 7.61
CA GLU A 153 12.45 -11.85 6.32
C GLU A 153 13.91 -12.20 5.98
N TRP A 154 14.86 -11.32 6.31
CA TRP A 154 16.29 -11.58 6.17
C TRP A 154 16.76 -12.74 7.05
N TYR A 155 16.40 -12.73 8.34
CA TYR A 155 16.74 -13.81 9.27
C TYR A 155 16.13 -15.14 8.84
N ARG A 156 14.87 -15.14 8.39
CA ARG A 156 14.21 -16.32 7.82
C ARG A 156 14.97 -16.85 6.61
N PHE A 157 15.35 -15.97 5.67
CA PHE A 157 16.13 -16.35 4.49
C PHE A 157 17.47 -17.00 4.87
N LEU A 158 18.20 -16.40 5.81
CA LEU A 158 19.47 -16.94 6.28
C LEU A 158 19.32 -18.29 7.00
N ALA A 159 18.28 -18.43 7.83
CA ALA A 159 17.97 -19.69 8.50
C ALA A 159 17.64 -20.80 7.50
N GLU A 160 16.83 -20.51 6.48
CA GLU A 160 16.53 -21.45 5.39
C GLU A 160 17.78 -21.84 4.58
N ALA A 161 18.76 -20.94 4.48
CA ALA A 161 20.03 -21.19 3.79
C ALA A 161 21.11 -21.84 4.68
N GLY A 162 20.88 -21.97 5.99
CA GLY A 162 21.90 -22.43 6.95
C GLY A 162 23.08 -21.46 7.10
N VAL A 163 22.87 -20.17 6.81
CA VAL A 163 23.92 -19.14 6.81
C VAL A 163 23.85 -18.33 8.12
N PRO A 164 24.97 -18.14 8.85
CA PRO A 164 24.96 -17.31 10.06
C PRO A 164 24.76 -15.82 9.72
N PRO A 165 24.07 -15.03 10.56
CA PRO A 165 23.79 -13.60 10.33
C PRO A 165 25.01 -12.76 9.95
N MET A 166 26.14 -12.97 10.62
CA MET A 166 27.38 -12.26 10.35
C MET A 166 27.88 -12.42 8.90
N ALA A 167 27.61 -13.54 8.25
CA ALA A 167 28.03 -13.78 6.87
C ALA A 167 27.17 -13.02 5.83
N GLY A 168 25.99 -12.53 6.22
CA GLY A 168 25.11 -11.75 5.35
C GLY A 168 25.28 -10.23 5.47
N LEU A 169 26.21 -9.78 6.31
CA LEU A 169 26.54 -8.38 6.62
C LEU A 169 27.86 -7.94 5.94
N PRO A 170 28.13 -6.63 5.82
CA PRO A 170 27.26 -5.49 6.19
C PRO A 170 26.11 -5.26 5.19
N ARG A 171 25.07 -4.56 5.63
CA ARG A 171 23.90 -4.22 4.80
C ARG A 171 23.46 -2.78 4.97
N ASP A 172 22.97 -2.20 3.90
CA ASP A 172 22.29 -0.90 3.90
C ASP A 172 20.78 -1.10 3.94
N LEU A 173 20.11 -0.48 4.91
CA LEU A 173 18.65 -0.40 4.96
C LEU A 173 18.19 0.90 4.32
N TRP A 174 17.42 0.76 3.23
CA TRP A 174 16.87 1.87 2.49
C TRP A 174 15.40 2.08 2.83
N ARG A 175 15.06 3.35 3.03
CA ARG A 175 13.68 3.82 3.00
C ARG A 175 13.27 4.09 1.55
N TRP A 176 12.05 3.75 1.19
CA TRP A 176 11.49 3.95 -0.14
C TRP A 176 10.12 4.61 -0.04
N GLU A 177 9.86 5.53 -0.95
CA GLU A 177 8.52 5.99 -1.27
C GLU A 177 8.00 5.18 -2.44
N VAL A 178 6.76 4.69 -2.33
CA VAL A 178 6.14 3.86 -3.35
C VAL A 178 4.71 4.34 -3.61
N GLU A 179 4.46 4.71 -4.86
CA GLU A 179 3.19 5.19 -5.40
C GLU A 179 2.81 4.30 -6.60
N LEU A 180 2.26 3.12 -6.30
CA LEU A 180 1.96 2.09 -7.29
C LEU A 180 0.53 1.56 -7.15
N THR A 181 -0.01 1.01 -8.23
CA THR A 181 -1.28 0.28 -8.22
C THR A 181 -1.00 -1.20 -7.95
N VAL A 182 -1.22 -1.61 -6.70
CA VAL A 182 -0.87 -2.96 -6.22
C VAL A 182 -2.10 -3.77 -5.85
N ALA A 183 -2.07 -5.07 -6.13
CA ALA A 183 -3.12 -5.99 -5.74
C ALA A 183 -3.09 -6.24 -4.23
N ASP A 184 -4.26 -6.22 -3.59
CA ASP A 184 -4.41 -6.34 -2.14
C ASP A 184 -4.71 -7.79 -1.76
N LEU A 185 -3.68 -8.48 -1.29
CA LEU A 185 -3.74 -9.81 -0.70
C LEU A 185 -3.38 -9.77 0.80
N SER A 186 -3.60 -8.63 1.46
CA SER A 186 -3.10 -8.32 2.82
C SER A 186 -3.65 -9.17 3.96
N ASP A 187 -4.68 -9.98 3.73
CA ASP A 187 -5.29 -10.81 4.77
C ASP A 187 -5.74 -12.18 4.25
N ALA A 188 -6.04 -13.07 5.21
CA ALA A 188 -6.44 -14.44 4.94
C ALA A 188 -7.70 -14.56 4.06
N SER A 189 -8.65 -13.63 4.18
CA SER A 189 -9.88 -13.65 3.37
C SER A 189 -9.56 -13.30 1.92
N ARG A 190 -8.71 -12.28 1.69
CA ARG A 190 -8.26 -11.87 0.36
C ARG A 190 -7.43 -12.95 -0.32
N LEU A 191 -6.52 -13.58 0.40
CA LEU A 191 -5.76 -14.74 -0.08
C LEU A 191 -6.67 -15.90 -0.46
N ALA A 192 -7.68 -16.22 0.36
CA ALA A 192 -8.61 -17.31 0.08
C ALA A 192 -9.42 -17.07 -1.22
N ARG A 193 -9.73 -15.82 -1.57
CA ARG A 193 -10.42 -15.48 -2.83
C ARG A 193 -9.61 -15.83 -4.09
N VAL A 194 -8.29 -15.84 -3.98
CA VAL A 194 -7.37 -16.27 -5.05
C VAL A 194 -6.84 -17.68 -4.83
N GLY A 195 -7.47 -18.47 -3.94
CA GLY A 195 -7.11 -19.86 -3.68
C GLY A 195 -5.80 -20.04 -2.89
N LEU A 196 -5.32 -19.00 -2.20
CA LEU A 196 -4.08 -19.04 -1.42
C LEU A 196 -4.36 -19.18 0.09
N PRO A 197 -3.56 -19.98 0.81
CA PRO A 197 -3.54 -19.96 2.27
C PRO A 197 -2.75 -18.76 2.79
N VAL A 198 -2.77 -18.54 4.11
CA VAL A 198 -1.81 -17.63 4.78
C VAL A 198 -0.37 -18.15 4.52
N PRO A 199 0.58 -17.27 4.12
CA PRO A 199 1.96 -17.66 3.88
C PRO A 199 2.60 -18.28 5.12
N LYS A 200 3.26 -19.42 4.96
CA LYS A 200 4.13 -20.01 5.97
C LYS A 200 5.59 -19.90 5.56
N PRO A 201 6.54 -19.90 6.52
CA PRO A 201 7.96 -20.05 6.24
C PRO A 201 8.27 -21.25 5.32
N GLY A 202 9.34 -21.15 4.54
CA GLY A 202 9.75 -22.17 3.57
C GLY A 202 9.21 -21.99 2.15
N ARG A 203 9.69 -22.88 1.26
CA ARG A 203 9.47 -22.80 -0.20
C ARG A 203 8.41 -23.75 -0.75
N PHE A 204 7.89 -24.66 0.06
CA PHE A 204 6.92 -25.68 -0.37
C PHE A 204 5.65 -25.06 -1.01
N GLN A 205 5.21 -23.91 -0.49
CA GLN A 205 4.05 -23.21 -1.01
C GLN A 205 4.35 -22.32 -2.23
N TRP A 206 5.61 -22.05 -2.57
CA TRP A 206 5.93 -21.06 -3.61
C TRP A 206 5.23 -21.31 -4.95
N PRO A 207 5.12 -22.54 -5.48
CA PRO A 207 4.51 -22.76 -6.79
C PRO A 207 3.10 -22.15 -6.94
N MET A 208 2.23 -22.26 -5.92
CA MET A 208 0.87 -21.70 -6.02
C MET A 208 0.86 -20.17 -5.87
N PHE A 209 1.75 -19.61 -5.05
CA PHE A 209 1.89 -18.16 -4.87
C PHE A 209 2.47 -17.49 -6.12
N GLN A 210 3.47 -18.13 -6.75
CA GLN A 210 4.08 -17.68 -8.00
C GLN A 210 3.05 -17.64 -9.13
N VAL A 211 2.20 -18.65 -9.25
CA VAL A 211 1.12 -18.66 -10.26
C VAL A 211 0.20 -17.45 -10.11
N VAL A 212 -0.20 -17.11 -8.87
CA VAL A 212 -1.05 -15.95 -8.61
C VAL A 212 -0.32 -14.63 -8.88
N GLY A 213 0.91 -14.46 -8.38
CA GLY A 213 1.64 -13.21 -8.60
C GLY A 213 1.99 -12.98 -10.08
N GLU A 214 2.39 -14.02 -10.81
CA GLU A 214 2.61 -13.93 -12.26
C GLU A 214 1.31 -13.66 -13.05
N HIS A 215 0.14 -14.09 -12.53
CA HIS A 215 -1.14 -13.74 -13.14
C HIS A 215 -1.47 -12.27 -12.93
N LEU A 216 -1.31 -11.76 -11.70
CA LEU A 216 -1.49 -10.34 -11.37
C LEU A 216 -0.58 -9.44 -12.20
N TRP A 217 0.70 -9.81 -12.38
CA TRP A 217 1.59 -9.07 -13.27
C TRP A 217 1.07 -9.03 -14.72
N ARG A 218 0.63 -10.17 -15.27
CA ARG A 218 0.06 -10.21 -16.64
C ARG A 218 -1.23 -9.40 -16.79
N ASP A 219 -1.99 -9.26 -15.71
CA ASP A 219 -3.19 -8.43 -15.66
C ASP A 219 -2.89 -6.92 -15.51
N GLY A 220 -1.61 -6.54 -15.44
CA GLY A 220 -1.15 -5.15 -15.44
C GLY A 220 -1.05 -4.52 -14.05
N TRP A 221 -1.00 -5.32 -12.99
CA TRP A 221 -0.71 -4.81 -11.64
C TRP A 221 0.78 -4.51 -11.48
N ASP A 222 1.12 -3.39 -10.83
CA ASP A 222 2.53 -3.02 -10.56
C ASP A 222 3.17 -3.89 -9.46
N GLY A 223 2.35 -4.61 -8.69
CA GLY A 223 2.79 -5.40 -7.56
C GLY A 223 1.64 -5.96 -6.74
N LEU A 224 1.96 -6.49 -5.57
CA LEU A 224 0.98 -6.97 -4.60
C LEU A 224 1.42 -6.73 -3.16
N LEU A 225 0.43 -6.47 -2.32
CA LEU A 225 0.52 -6.36 -0.87
C LEU A 225 0.12 -7.70 -0.25
N ALA A 226 0.92 -8.21 0.69
CA ALA A 226 0.63 -9.49 1.34
C ALA A 226 1.15 -9.56 2.78
N PRO A 227 0.67 -10.53 3.59
CA PRO A 227 1.30 -10.90 4.84
C PRO A 227 2.76 -11.33 4.67
N SER A 228 3.62 -10.91 5.58
CA SER A 228 4.98 -11.43 5.72
C SER A 228 4.94 -12.90 6.12
N ALA A 229 5.78 -13.72 5.48
CA ALA A 229 5.91 -15.12 5.87
C ALA A 229 6.66 -15.25 7.20
N ALA A 230 7.55 -14.31 7.52
CA ALA A 230 8.27 -14.27 8.79
C ALA A 230 7.42 -13.66 9.92
N ARG A 231 6.54 -12.70 9.64
CA ARG A 231 5.67 -12.01 10.60
C ARG A 231 4.23 -11.90 10.07
N PRO A 232 3.38 -12.94 10.20
CA PRO A 232 2.07 -13.03 9.51
C PRO A 232 1.08 -11.88 9.73
N ASP A 233 1.18 -11.15 10.83
CA ASP A 233 0.32 -9.98 11.11
C ASP A 233 0.87 -8.67 10.53
N HIS A 234 2.00 -8.73 9.81
CA HIS A 234 2.68 -7.57 9.22
C HIS A 234 2.77 -7.69 7.70
N LEU A 235 2.96 -6.56 7.02
CA LEU A 235 2.84 -6.47 5.58
C LEU A 235 4.20 -6.42 4.87
N VAL A 236 4.23 -7.11 3.73
CA VAL A 236 5.27 -7.00 2.70
C VAL A 236 4.64 -6.52 1.39
N LEU A 237 5.42 -5.80 0.61
CA LEU A 237 5.09 -5.39 -0.74
C LEU A 237 6.05 -6.09 -1.70
N CYS A 238 5.50 -6.77 -2.71
CA CYS A 238 6.25 -7.23 -3.87
C CYS A 238 5.91 -6.30 -5.03
N VAL A 239 6.91 -5.60 -5.57
CA VAL A 239 6.77 -4.78 -6.78
C VAL A 239 7.35 -5.55 -7.95
N PHE A 240 6.56 -5.74 -9.00
CA PHE A 240 7.03 -6.38 -10.23
C PHE A 240 7.91 -5.40 -11.01
N ARG A 241 9.02 -5.89 -11.55
CA ARG A 241 10.03 -5.08 -12.22
C ARG A 241 10.38 -5.66 -13.59
N GLU A 242 10.24 -4.83 -14.62
CA GLU A 242 10.68 -5.11 -15.99
C GLU A 242 11.85 -4.23 -16.42
N GLU A 243 11.98 -3.05 -15.82
CA GLU A 243 13.07 -2.11 -16.06
C GLU A 243 13.84 -1.84 -14.78
N ARG A 244 15.12 -1.51 -14.90
CA ARG A 244 16.01 -1.16 -13.78
C ARG A 244 15.36 -0.24 -12.72
N VAL A 245 14.59 0.75 -13.16
CA VAL A 245 13.83 1.67 -12.30
C VAL A 245 12.33 1.46 -12.55
N VAL A 246 11.59 1.20 -11.48
CA VAL A 246 10.12 1.14 -11.54
C VAL A 246 9.57 2.54 -11.28
N LEU A 247 8.85 3.11 -12.25
CA LEU A 247 8.17 4.39 -12.10
C LEU A 247 7.23 4.35 -10.89
N GLY A 248 7.22 5.40 -10.07
CA GLY A 248 6.48 5.42 -8.81
C GLY A 248 7.22 4.78 -7.63
N THR A 249 8.46 4.31 -7.80
CA THR A 249 9.33 3.91 -6.69
C THR A 249 10.53 4.85 -6.56
N ARG A 250 10.84 5.28 -5.33
CA ARG A 250 11.97 6.19 -5.07
C ARG A 250 12.69 5.81 -3.78
N PRO A 251 13.99 5.43 -3.83
CA PRO A 251 14.78 5.31 -2.62
C PRO A 251 15.04 6.68 -2.02
N VAL A 252 14.95 6.79 -0.70
CA VAL A 252 15.14 8.04 0.02
C VAL A 252 16.47 7.99 0.76
N PRO A 253 17.50 8.72 0.29
CA PRO A 253 18.81 8.75 0.96
C PRO A 253 18.79 9.59 2.25
N PRO A 254 19.75 9.37 3.16
CA PRO A 254 20.75 8.30 3.14
C PRO A 254 20.18 6.96 3.65
N PRO A 255 20.79 5.81 3.29
CA PRO A 255 20.48 4.55 3.95
C PRO A 255 21.06 4.49 5.37
N THR A 256 20.56 3.55 6.16
CA THR A 256 21.15 3.18 7.45
C THR A 256 22.08 1.99 7.26
N LEU A 257 23.37 2.16 7.54
CA LEU A 257 24.36 1.08 7.53
C LEU A 257 24.21 0.18 8.77
N HIS A 258 24.15 -1.12 8.56
CA HIS A 258 24.19 -2.14 9.59
C HIS A 258 25.43 -3.02 9.44
N GLU A 259 26.39 -2.82 10.34
CA GLU A 259 27.61 -3.64 10.44
C GLU A 259 27.43 -4.86 11.36
N PHE A 260 26.45 -4.78 12.25
CA PHE A 260 26.11 -5.84 13.20
C PHE A 260 24.67 -6.33 12.97
N PRO A 261 24.37 -7.61 13.29
CA PRO A 261 23.03 -8.14 13.12
C PRO A 261 22.03 -7.33 13.96
N PRO A 262 20.97 -6.79 13.35
CA PRO A 262 19.92 -6.09 14.09
C PRO A 262 19.25 -7.03 15.11
N PRO A 263 18.66 -6.52 16.20
CA PRO A 263 17.91 -7.36 17.13
C PRO A 263 16.89 -8.24 16.40
N VAL A 264 16.81 -9.52 16.77
CA VAL A 264 15.83 -10.45 16.18
C VAL A 264 14.43 -9.91 16.50
N PRO A 265 13.58 -9.65 15.49
CA PRO A 265 12.24 -9.10 15.69
C PRO A 265 11.34 -10.02 16.52
N GLN A 266 10.46 -9.43 17.33
CA GLN A 266 9.44 -10.17 18.07
C GLN A 266 8.34 -10.70 17.12
N GLY A 267 7.75 -11.85 17.47
CA GLY A 267 6.66 -12.46 16.68
C GLY A 267 7.12 -13.11 15.38
N MET A 268 8.43 -13.36 15.21
CA MET A 268 8.98 -14.05 14.06
C MET A 268 8.63 -15.54 14.08
N THR A 269 8.29 -16.08 12.91
CA THR A 269 8.13 -17.50 12.64
C THR A 269 9.24 -17.99 11.71
N THR A 270 9.77 -19.18 11.98
CA THR A 270 10.85 -19.83 11.22
C THR A 270 10.45 -21.22 10.82
#